data_AF-A0A6G0Y2N4-F1
#
_entry.id   AF-A0A6G0Y2N4-F1
#
_cell.length_a   1.000
_cell.length_b   1.000
_cell.length_c   1.000
_cell.angle_alpha   90.00
_cell.angle_beta   90.00
_cell.angle_gamma   90.00
#
_symmetry.space_group_name_H-M   'P 1'
#
loop_
_entity.id
_entity.type
_entity.pdbx_description
1 polymer ?
#
loop_
_entity_poly.entity_id
_entity_poly.type
_entity_poly.pdbx_seq_one_letter_code
_entity_poly.pdbx_strand_id
1 'polypeptide(L)'
;NSAKISNTKKIQIFQNKTLYLNKNDHFYVPNQTLHTNLKLQTVHGTTSKYQKRYHNSLPDRPIFLVKHFSNPITRNPPKRFKRK
;
A
#
# COMPACT_ATOMS: atom_id res chain seq x y z
N ASN A 1 -1.40 -7.54 -3.75
CA ASN A 1 -1.23 -6.95 -2.40
C ASN A 1 -1.34 -5.44 -2.47
N SER A 2 -2.37 -4.88 -1.83
CA SER A 2 -2.55 -3.43 -1.66
C SER A 2 -2.24 -3.08 -0.20
N ALA A 3 -1.63 -1.91 0.04
CA ALA A 3 -1.41 -1.42 1.40
C ALA A 3 -2.76 -1.22 2.10
N LYS A 4 -2.80 -1.38 3.43
CA LYS A 4 -4.01 -1.07 4.21
C LYS A 4 -4.40 0.39 3.94
N ILE A 5 -5.68 0.60 3.61
CA ILE A 5 -6.22 1.93 3.27
C ILE A 5 -5.89 2.97 4.35
N SER A 6 -5.91 2.56 5.63
CA SER A 6 -5.54 3.42 6.75
C SER A 6 -4.12 3.96 6.67
N ASN A 7 -3.16 3.16 6.21
CA ASN A 7 -1.76 3.57 6.08
C ASN A 7 -1.60 4.57 4.93
N THR A 8 -2.23 4.31 3.78
CA THR A 8 -2.21 5.22 2.62
C THR A 8 -2.82 6.57 2.99
N LYS A 9 -3.92 6.58 3.76
CA LYS A 9 -4.54 7.81 4.27
C LYS A 9 -3.59 8.61 5.17
N LYS A 10 -2.86 7.95 6.08
CA LYS A 10 -1.87 8.63 6.95
C LYS A 10 -0.77 9.31 6.14
N ILE A 11 -0.22 8.62 5.15
CA ILE A 11 0.84 9.16 4.28
C ILE A 11 0.30 10.33 3.45
N GLN A 12 -0.92 10.23 2.90
CA GLN A 12 -1.56 11.32 2.17
C GLN A 12 -1.79 12.55 3.04
N ILE A 13 -2.25 12.37 4.28
CA ILE A 13 -2.45 13.48 5.22
C ILE A 13 -1.11 14.16 5.52
N PHE A 14 -0.05 13.39 5.73
CA PHE A 14 1.28 13.94 5.93
C PHE A 14 1.75 14.75 4.72
N GLN A 15 1.65 14.18 3.51
CA GLN A 15 2.00 14.88 2.27
C GLN A 15 1.24 16.20 2.15
N ASN A 16 -0.08 16.17 2.37
CA ASN A 16 -0.91 17.37 2.27
C ASN A 16 -0.46 18.44 3.27
N LYS A 17 -0.24 18.09 4.55
CA LYS A 17 0.25 19.04 5.56
C LYS A 17 1.57 19.69 5.17
N THR A 18 2.52 18.90 4.67
CA THR A 18 3.81 19.41 4.22
C THR A 18 3.66 20.37 3.03
N LEU A 19 2.76 20.08 2.08
CA LEU A 19 2.51 20.95 0.93
C LEU A 19 1.94 22.31 1.36
N TYR A 20 0.98 22.33 2.29
CA TYR A 20 0.41 23.59 2.81
C TYR A 20 1.44 24.42 3.57
N LEU A 21 2.24 23.79 4.44
CA LEU A 21 3.29 24.48 5.20
C LEU A 21 4.32 25.15 4.29
N ASN A 22 4.74 24.47 3.21
CA ASN A 22 5.77 25.00 2.33
C ASN A 22 5.30 26.16 1.44
N LYS A 23 4.00 26.22 1.13
CA LYS A 23 3.46 27.22 0.21
C LYS A 23 2.93 28.48 0.90
N ASN A 24 2.79 28.49 2.23
CA ASN A 24 1.93 29.44 2.94
C ASN A 24 0.54 29.56 2.26
N ASP A 25 0.10 28.50 1.57
CA ASP A 25 -1.09 28.56 0.73
C ASP A 25 -2.33 28.45 1.61
N HIS A 26 -3.39 29.13 1.19
CA HIS A 26 -4.65 29.03 1.90
C HIS A 26 -5.20 27.61 1.81
N PHE A 27 -5.80 27.12 2.90
CA PHE A 27 -6.46 25.81 3.00
C PHE A 27 -7.52 25.54 1.92
N TYR A 28 -7.90 26.55 1.13
CA TYR A 28 -8.91 26.49 0.07
C TYR A 28 -8.39 26.00 -1.29
N VAL A 29 -7.06 25.87 -1.48
CA VAL A 29 -6.53 25.37 -2.76
C VAL A 29 -6.76 23.86 -2.85
N PRO A 30 -7.46 23.35 -3.89
CA PRO A 30 -7.66 21.92 -4.05
C PRO A 30 -6.33 21.16 -4.17
N ASN A 31 -6.23 20.01 -3.51
CA ASN A 31 -5.02 19.18 -3.56
C ASN A 31 -4.58 18.86 -5.01
N GLN A 32 -5.54 18.64 -5.91
CA GLN A 32 -5.26 18.39 -7.32
C GLN A 32 -4.55 19.59 -7.98
N THR A 33 -4.96 20.81 -7.68
CA THR A 33 -4.33 22.04 -8.17
C THR A 33 -2.90 22.18 -7.64
N LEU A 34 -2.66 21.86 -6.36
CA LEU A 34 -1.32 21.86 -5.78
C LEU A 34 -0.39 20.87 -6.49
N HIS A 35 -0.86 19.65 -6.73
CA HIS A 35 -0.08 18.62 -7.43
C HIS A 35 0.26 19.03 -8.87
N THR A 36 -0.69 19.59 -9.62
CA THR A 36 -0.47 20.06 -10.99
C THR A 36 0.49 21.25 -11.02
N ASN A 37 0.28 22.27 -10.19
CA ASN A 37 1.10 23.48 -10.16
C ASN A 37 2.55 23.18 -9.72
N LEU A 38 2.72 22.26 -8.76
CA LEU A 38 4.04 21.86 -8.26
C LEU A 38 4.68 20.73 -9.08
N LYS A 39 3.96 20.18 -10.07
CA LYS A 39 4.36 18.99 -10.84
C LYS A 39 4.75 17.81 -9.92
N LEU A 40 4.10 17.69 -8.76
CA LEU A 40 4.37 16.65 -7.76
C LEU A 40 3.46 15.45 -7.95
N GLN A 41 4.03 14.25 -7.89
CA GLN A 41 3.27 13.01 -7.93
C GLN A 41 2.47 12.81 -6.63
N THR A 42 1.27 12.26 -6.76
CA THR A 42 0.42 11.85 -5.64
C THR A 42 0.99 10.60 -4.96
N VAL A 43 0.68 10.36 -3.68
CA VAL A 43 1.03 9.11 -2.97
C VAL A 43 0.63 7.87 -3.77
N HIS A 44 -0.54 7.92 -4.43
CA HIS A 44 -1.02 6.81 -5.24
C HIS A 44 -0.13 6.57 -6.46
N GLY A 45 0.23 7.63 -7.20
CA GLY A 45 1.11 7.53 -8.36
C GLY A 45 2.49 6.99 -8.01
N THR A 46 3.09 7.49 -6.92
CA THR A 46 4.40 7.03 -6.45
C THR A 46 4.37 5.58 -5.97
N THR A 47 3.33 5.20 -5.21
CA THR A 47 3.15 3.82 -4.71
C THR A 47 3.02 2.85 -5.87
N SER A 48 2.19 3.16 -6.87
CA SER A 48 2.03 2.32 -8.06
C SER A 48 3.34 2.14 -8.81
N LYS A 49 4.08 3.23 -9.03
CA LYS A 49 5.38 3.20 -9.71
C LYS A 49 6.42 2.39 -8.93
N TYR A 50 6.49 2.58 -7.62
CA TYR A 50 7.41 1.86 -6.74
C TYR A 50 7.08 0.37 -6.69
N GLN A 51 5.80 0.02 -6.55
CA GLN A 51 5.34 -1.37 -6.55
C GLN A 51 5.74 -2.08 -7.85
N LYS A 52 5.50 -1.47 -9.01
CA LYS A 52 5.91 -2.02 -10.31
C LYS A 52 7.43 -2.24 -10.37
N ARG A 53 8.21 -1.22 -9.97
CA ARG A 53 9.68 -1.32 -9.95
C ARG A 53 10.15 -2.44 -9.03
N TYR A 54 9.60 -2.52 -7.82
CA TYR A 54 9.95 -3.55 -6.85
C TYR A 54 9.63 -4.94 -7.39
N HIS A 55 8.42 -5.17 -7.91
CA HIS A 55 8.05 -6.47 -8.48
C HIS A 55 8.92 -6.86 -9.68
N ASN A 56 9.24 -5.91 -10.57
CA ASN A 56 10.11 -6.18 -11.71
C ASN A 56 11.58 -6.40 -11.31
N SER A 57 12.00 -5.89 -10.16
CA SER A 57 13.36 -6.07 -9.63
C SER A 57 13.55 -7.39 -8.89
N LEU A 58 12.46 -8.06 -8.51
CA LEU A 58 12.56 -9.37 -7.91
C LEU A 58 12.98 -10.35 -9.02
N PRO A 59 14.04 -11.16 -8.81
CA PRO A 59 14.34 -12.22 -9.74
C PRO A 59 13.10 -13.10 -9.90
N ASP A 60 12.87 -13.65 -11.10
CA ASP A 60 11.85 -14.66 -11.40
C ASP A 60 12.13 -15.92 -10.57
N ARG A 61 11.88 -15.83 -9.27
CA ARG A 61 11.86 -16.95 -8.36
C ARG A 61 10.41 -17.41 -8.39
N PRO A 62 10.06 -18.48 -9.14
CA PRO A 62 8.78 -19.11 -8.93
C PRO A 62 8.67 -19.40 -7.43
N ILE A 63 7.58 -18.94 -6.82
CA ILE A 63 7.35 -19.11 -5.38
C ILE A 63 7.22 -20.61 -5.11
N PHE A 64 8.35 -21.28 -4.88
CA PHE A 64 8.42 -22.71 -4.55
C PHE A 64 7.55 -23.06 -3.33
N LEU A 65 7.28 -22.08 -2.47
CA LEU A 65 6.40 -22.20 -1.32
C LEU A 65 4.94 -22.51 -1.70
N VAL A 66 4.40 -22.02 -2.82
CA VAL A 66 2.98 -22.26 -3.20
C VAL A 66 2.75 -23.73 -3.57
N LYS A 67 3.79 -24.40 -4.11
CA LYS A 67 3.73 -25.83 -4.48
C LYS A 67 3.51 -26.77 -3.28
N HIS A 68 3.93 -26.34 -2.09
CA HIS A 68 3.77 -27.12 -0.85
C HIS A 68 2.42 -26.91 -0.15
N PHE A 69 1.63 -25.90 -0.54
CA PHE A 69 0.29 -25.65 0.03
C PHE A 69 -0.86 -26.24 -0.80
N SER A 70 -0.58 -26.71 -2.02
CA SER A 70 -1.54 -27.42 -2.87
C SER A 70 -1.82 -28.87 -2.43
N ASN A 71 -1.14 -29.35 -1.39
CA ASN A 71 -1.50 -30.63 -0.77
C ASN A 71 -2.74 -30.41 0.10
N PRO A 72 -3.90 -31.03 -0.19
CA PRO A 72 -5.01 -30.99 0.72
C PRO A 72 -4.55 -31.63 2.04
N ILE A 73 -4.60 -30.86 3.13
CA ILE A 73 -4.36 -31.38 4.47
C ILE A 73 -5.50 -32.36 4.75
N THR A 74 -5.31 -33.64 4.44
CA THR A 74 -6.27 -34.73 4.62
C THR A 74 -6.60 -35.02 6.09
N ARG A 75 -6.04 -34.25 7.03
CA ARG A 75 -6.26 -34.38 8.45
C ARG A 75 -6.66 -33.05 9.06
N ASN A 76 -7.95 -32.77 9.04
CA ASN A 76 -8.56 -31.72 9.84
C ASN A 76 -8.51 -32.16 11.32
N PRO A 77 -7.67 -31.58 12.20
CA PRO A 77 -7.68 -31.95 13.60
C PRO A 77 -9.01 -31.52 14.24
N PRO A 78 -9.59 -32.33 15.14
CA PRO A 78 -10.92 -32.09 15.68
C PRO A 78 -11.01 -30.72 16.34
N LYS A 79 -12.02 -29.95 15.90
CA LYS A 79 -12.29 -28.60 16.34
C LYS A 79 -12.84 -28.62 17.77
N ARG A 80 -12.10 -27.97 18.68
CA ARG A 80 -12.52 -27.32 19.95
C ARG A 80 -12.33 -28.13 21.24
N PHE A 81 -11.47 -27.62 22.11
CA PHE A 81 -11.55 -27.91 23.55
C PHE A 81 -12.81 -27.23 24.13
N LYS A 82 -13.70 -28.03 24.72
CA LYS A 82 -14.81 -27.53 25.53
C LYS A 82 -14.21 -26.80 26.74
N ARG A 83 -14.59 -25.54 26.95
CA ARG A 83 -14.35 -24.85 28.22
C ARG A 83 -15.34 -25.40 29.25
N LYS A 84 -14.84 -25.84 30.41
CA LYS A 84 -15.67 -26.16 31.59
C LYS A 84 -16.18 -24.87 32.22
#